data_AF-A0A9C8C4C3-F1
#
_entry.id   AF-A0A9C8C4C3-F1
#
_cell.length_a   1.000
_cell.length_b   1.000
_cell.length_c   1.000
_cell.angle_alpha   90.00
_cell.angle_beta   90.00
_cell.angle_gamma   90.00
#
_symmetry.space_group_name_H-M   'P 1'
#
loop_
_entity.id
_entity.type
_entity.pdbx_description
1 polymer ?
#
loop_
_entity_poly.entity_id
_entity_poly.type
_entity_poly.pdbx_seq_one_letter_code
_entity_poly.pdbx_strand_id
1 'polypeptide(L)'
;MEKEQELDLKDFKISKSALEFIVGLATTEVEGVAGLSGTIIESIKDWVAKKQLTKGIDIVFQDGIFLVSAHVMLNYGYVIGDVSRKIQTNVKDALETMTGIEVKDVDIFVDNIVFSQ
;
A
#
# COMPACT_ATOMS: atom_id res chain seq x y z
N MET A 1 -8.17 21.32 4.88
CA MET A 1 -7.04 20.78 5.67
C MET A 1 -7.39 19.34 5.96
N GLU A 2 -6.77 18.40 5.26
CA GLU A 2 -6.91 16.97 5.58
C GLU A 2 -6.37 16.77 7.00
N LYS A 3 -7.22 16.33 7.92
CA LYS A 3 -6.80 16.04 9.30
C LYS A 3 -5.89 14.82 9.24
N GLU A 4 -4.65 14.99 9.66
CA GLU A 4 -3.71 13.88 9.85
C GLU A 4 -4.28 12.97 10.94
N GLN A 5 -4.67 11.75 10.55
CA GLN A 5 -5.18 10.76 11.49
C GLN A 5 -3.99 10.08 12.17
N GLU A 6 -3.84 10.31 13.47
CA GLU A 6 -2.93 9.55 14.32
C GLU A 6 -3.61 8.23 14.71
N LEU A 7 -2.86 7.14 14.64
CA LEU A 7 -3.26 5.87 15.21
C LEU A 7 -2.59 5.74 16.58
N ASP A 8 -3.41 5.52 17.60
CA ASP A 8 -2.96 5.32 18.98
C ASP A 8 -2.62 3.83 19.16
N LEU A 9 -1.34 3.50 19.02
CA LEU A 9 -0.81 2.17 19.34
C LEU A 9 -0.40 2.18 20.82
N LYS A 10 -0.51 1.04 21.51
CA LYS A 10 -0.40 0.92 22.98
C LYS A 10 0.76 1.71 23.61
N ASP A 11 1.89 1.82 22.94
CA ASP A 11 3.13 2.40 23.48
C ASP A 11 3.67 3.60 22.68
N PHE A 12 3.09 3.94 21.52
CA PHE A 12 3.56 5.05 20.67
C PHE A 12 2.50 5.49 19.65
N LYS A 13 2.51 6.77 19.28
CA LYS A 13 1.64 7.32 18.23
C LYS A 13 2.34 7.28 16.89
N ILE A 14 1.75 6.60 15.90
CA ILE A 14 2.21 6.66 14.50
C ILE A 14 1.17 7.38 13.66
N SER A 15 1.63 8.24 12.76
CA SER A 15 0.75 8.84 11.77
C SER A 15 0.28 7.78 10.77
N LYS A 16 -1.02 7.72 10.48
CA LYS A 16 -1.56 6.82 9.46
C LYS A 16 -0.82 6.97 8.12
N SER A 17 -0.43 8.21 7.77
CA SER A 17 0.36 8.56 6.59
C SER A 17 1.73 7.86 6.52
N ALA A 18 2.39 7.62 7.66
CA ALA A 18 3.67 6.90 7.70
C ALA A 18 3.46 5.41 7.42
N LEU A 19 2.42 4.79 7.99
CA LEU A 19 2.06 3.40 7.72
C LEU A 19 1.69 3.20 6.24
N GLU A 20 0.86 4.08 5.68
CA GLU A 20 0.50 4.05 4.26
C GLU A 20 1.74 4.14 3.36
N PHE A 21 2.73 4.96 3.73
CA PHE A 21 3.98 5.08 2.97
C PHE A 21 4.80 3.78 2.99
N ILE A 22 4.89 3.11 4.14
CA ILE A 22 5.60 1.82 4.27
C ILE A 22 4.92 0.74 3.45
N VAL A 23 3.59 0.63 3.55
CA VAL A 23 2.80 -0.32 2.75
C VAL A 23 2.96 -0.02 1.26
N GLY A 24 2.98 1.26 0.88
CA GLY A 24 3.18 1.67 -0.50
C GLY A 24 4.53 1.25 -1.02
N LEU A 25 5.58 1.47 -0.24
CA LEU A 25 6.93 1.03 -0.59
C LEU A 25 6.98 -0.49 -0.77
N ALA A 26 6.55 -1.25 0.25
CA ALA A 26 6.54 -2.71 0.25
C ALA A 26 5.70 -3.29 -0.90
N THR A 27 4.62 -2.62 -1.30
CA THR A 27 3.81 -3.03 -2.45
C THR A 27 4.54 -2.81 -3.77
N THR A 28 5.15 -1.63 -3.95
CA THR A 28 5.84 -1.27 -5.20
C THR A 28 7.17 -1.99 -5.41
N GLU A 29 7.77 -2.55 -4.36
CA GLU A 29 8.98 -3.38 -4.45
C GLU A 29 8.72 -4.77 -5.06
N VAL A 30 7.46 -5.22 -5.11
CA VAL A 30 7.13 -6.53 -5.68
C VAL A 30 7.19 -6.48 -7.20
N GLU A 31 8.01 -7.36 -7.78
CA GLU A 31 8.06 -7.56 -9.23
C GLU A 31 6.68 -7.89 -9.81
N GLY A 32 6.32 -7.19 -10.89
CA GLY A 32 5.02 -7.31 -11.53
C GLY A 32 4.01 -6.25 -11.09
N VAL A 33 4.29 -5.46 -10.05
CA VAL A 33 3.51 -4.27 -9.72
C VAL A 33 3.93 -3.11 -10.65
N ALA A 34 2.96 -2.53 -11.34
CA ALA A 34 3.15 -1.34 -12.16
C ALA A 34 3.02 -0.05 -11.33
N GLY A 35 2.20 -0.10 -10.28
CA GLY A 35 1.98 1.01 -9.36
C GLY A 35 0.74 0.81 -8.49
N LEU A 36 0.40 1.83 -7.71
CA LEU A 36 -0.81 1.88 -6.86
C LEU A 36 -1.93 2.64 -7.58
N SER A 37 -3.16 2.14 -7.50
CA SER A 37 -4.30 2.76 -8.18
C SER A 37 -4.69 4.06 -7.50
N GLY A 38 -4.78 5.13 -8.28
CA GLY A 38 -4.99 6.48 -7.77
C GLY A 38 -3.72 7.33 -7.77
N THR A 39 -2.55 6.72 -8.01
CA THR A 39 -1.41 7.42 -8.59
C THR A 39 -1.70 7.63 -10.07
N ILE A 40 -1.80 8.88 -10.51
CA ILE A 40 -2.13 9.25 -11.89
C ILE A 40 -1.02 8.74 -12.82
N ILE A 41 -1.25 7.62 -13.48
CA ILE A 41 -0.44 7.16 -14.61
C ILE A 41 -0.92 7.94 -15.83
N GLU A 42 -0.03 8.73 -16.40
CA GLU A 42 -0.19 9.47 -17.66
C GLU A 42 -1.16 10.67 -17.66
N SER A 43 -0.65 11.90 -17.43
CA SER A 43 -0.89 13.10 -18.29
C SER A 43 -0.62 14.48 -17.64
N ILE A 44 -0.22 14.58 -16.36
CA ILE A 44 0.15 15.88 -15.78
C ILE A 44 1.65 15.90 -15.48
N LYS A 45 2.43 16.31 -16.49
CA LYS A 45 3.89 16.42 -16.44
C LYS A 45 4.42 17.47 -15.45
N ASP A 46 3.58 18.28 -14.81
CA ASP A 46 4.05 19.50 -14.13
C ASP A 46 3.47 19.80 -12.75
N TRP A 47 2.76 18.87 -12.07
CA TRP A 47 2.35 19.18 -10.70
C TRP A 47 2.23 17.96 -9.79
N VAL A 48 2.91 18.09 -8.65
CA VAL A 48 2.83 17.26 -7.43
C VAL A 48 3.90 16.17 -7.30
N ALA A 49 5.14 16.65 -7.24
CA ALA A 49 6.17 16.00 -6.46
C ALA A 49 5.69 15.79 -5.01
N LYS A 50 5.76 14.54 -4.51
CA LYS A 50 5.71 14.12 -3.09
C LYS A 50 4.36 13.96 -2.37
N LYS A 51 3.20 13.95 -3.02
CA LYS A 51 1.92 13.86 -2.27
C LYS A 51 0.97 12.68 -2.51
N GLN A 52 1.25 11.76 -3.43
CA GLN A 52 0.23 10.72 -3.78
C GLN A 52 0.81 9.32 -4.04
N LEU A 53 1.83 8.93 -3.28
CA LEU A 53 2.29 7.53 -3.19
C LEU A 53 1.38 6.65 -2.32
N THR A 54 0.35 7.22 -1.67
CA THR A 54 -0.55 6.50 -0.76
C THR A 54 -2.00 6.40 -1.26
N LYS A 55 -2.33 7.02 -2.39
CA LYS A 55 -3.67 6.85 -2.99
C LYS A 55 -3.79 5.41 -3.47
N GLY A 56 -4.76 4.70 -2.89
CA GLY A 56 -4.99 3.27 -3.12
C GLY A 56 -4.66 2.40 -1.92
N ILE A 57 -4.09 2.94 -0.84
CA ILE A 57 -3.84 2.20 0.40
C ILE A 57 -4.75 2.73 1.50
N ASP A 58 -5.52 1.84 2.11
CA ASP A 58 -6.25 2.13 3.34
C ASP A 58 -5.81 1.17 4.44
N ILE A 59 -5.60 1.72 5.63
CA ILE A 59 -5.16 0.99 6.81
C ILE A 59 -6.12 1.28 7.94
N VAL A 60 -6.71 0.24 8.49
CA VAL A 60 -7.56 0.28 9.67
C VAL A 60 -6.87 -0.48 10.79
N PHE A 61 -6.77 0.16 11.95
CA PHE A 61 -6.31 -0.48 13.17
C PHE A 61 -7.50 -0.68 14.10
N GLN A 62 -7.83 -1.94 14.38
CA GLN A 62 -8.96 -2.29 15.23
C GLN A 62 -8.61 -3.49 16.10
N ASP A 63 -8.99 -3.44 17.38
CA ASP A 63 -8.82 -4.53 18.34
C ASP A 63 -7.38 -5.09 18.44
N GLY A 64 -6.38 -4.22 18.23
CA GLY A 64 -4.97 -4.61 18.30
C GLY A 64 -4.43 -5.28 17.04
N ILE A 65 -5.16 -5.20 15.92
CA ILE A 65 -4.83 -5.85 14.65
C ILE A 65 -4.89 -4.84 13.52
N PHE A 66 -3.99 -4.96 12.54
CA PHE A 66 -4.06 -4.21 11.29
C PHE A 66 -4.87 -4.94 10.21
N LEU A 67 -5.76 -4.18 9.57
CA LEU A 67 -6.44 -4.53 8.33
C LEU A 67 -5.94 -3.59 7.24
N VAL A 68 -5.40 -4.15 6.15
CA VAL A 68 -4.80 -3.38 5.07
C VAL A 68 -5.53 -3.67 3.77
N SER A 69 -5.89 -2.64 3.03
CA SER A 69 -6.41 -2.73 1.67
C SER A 69 -5.47 -1.99 0.73
N ALA A 70 -5.00 -2.68 -0.30
CA ALA A 70 -4.10 -2.13 -1.30
C ALA A 70 -4.69 -2.30 -2.70
N HIS A 71 -4.91 -1.17 -3.35
CA HIS A 71 -5.33 -1.07 -4.75
C HIS A 71 -4.10 -0.93 -5.63
N VAL A 72 -3.90 -1.90 -6.51
CA VAL A 72 -2.69 -2.06 -7.30
C VAL A 72 -3.02 -2.19 -8.78
N MET A 73 -2.06 -1.77 -9.60
CA MET A 73 -2.03 -2.03 -11.03
C MET A 73 -0.87 -2.97 -11.30
N LEU A 74 -1.11 -4.01 -12.09
CA LEU A 74 -0.12 -5.04 -12.38
C LEU A 74 0.35 -4.95 -13.83
N ASN A 75 1.62 -5.29 -14.07
CA ASN A 75 2.15 -5.40 -15.42
C ASN A 75 1.61 -6.67 -16.10
N TYR A 76 1.30 -6.55 -17.39
CA TYR A 76 0.98 -7.70 -18.22
C TYR A 76 2.13 -8.72 -18.23
N GLY A 77 1.78 -10.01 -18.27
CA GLY A 77 2.75 -11.12 -18.27
C GLY A 77 3.05 -11.71 -16.89
N TYR A 78 2.50 -11.14 -15.81
CA TYR A 78 2.59 -11.71 -14.47
C TYR A 78 1.30 -12.42 -14.05
N VAL A 79 1.44 -13.47 -13.25
CA VAL A 79 0.30 -14.19 -12.66
C VAL A 79 -0.21 -13.40 -11.46
N ILE A 80 -1.45 -12.93 -11.55
CA ILE A 80 -2.07 -12.08 -10.52
C ILE A 80 -1.98 -12.72 -9.13
N GLY A 81 -2.33 -14.01 -9.00
CA GLY A 81 -2.30 -14.69 -7.71
C GLY A 81 -0.92 -14.75 -7.06
N ASP A 82 0.13 -14.93 -7.88
CA ASP A 82 1.52 -15.00 -7.38
C ASP A 82 2.00 -13.62 -6.93
N VAL A 83 1.72 -12.58 -7.72
CA VAL A 83 2.08 -11.20 -7.38
C VAL A 83 1.31 -10.73 -6.15
N SER A 84 -0.01 -10.96 -6.09
CA SER A 84 -0.82 -10.63 -4.92
C SER A 84 -0.30 -11.31 -3.66
N ARG A 85 0.07 -12.60 -3.72
CA ARG A 85 0.63 -13.31 -2.57
C ARG A 85 1.96 -12.70 -2.12
N LYS A 86 2.84 -12.35 -3.07
CA LYS A 86 4.10 -11.67 -2.76
C LYS A 86 3.86 -10.31 -2.10
N ILE A 87 2.91 -9.52 -2.59
CA ILE A 87 2.53 -8.24 -1.96
C ILE A 87 2.05 -8.47 -0.54
N GLN A 88 1.15 -9.44 -0.32
CA GLN A 88 0.64 -9.76 1.01
C GLN A 88 1.76 -10.10 1.99
N THR A 89 2.70 -10.95 1.58
CA THR A 89 3.87 -11.29 2.41
C THR A 89 4.74 -10.06 2.69
N ASN A 90 5.09 -9.27 1.67
CA ASN A 90 5.99 -8.14 1.86
C ASN A 90 5.37 -7.03 2.74
N VAL A 91 4.08 -6.74 2.53
CA VAL A 91 3.33 -5.77 3.33
C VAL A 91 3.20 -6.23 4.79
N LYS A 92 2.89 -7.51 5.01
CA LYS A 92 2.80 -8.09 6.34
C LYS A 92 4.15 -7.98 7.05
N ASP A 93 5.22 -8.47 6.43
CA ASP A 93 6.56 -8.45 7.03
C ASP A 93 7.01 -7.03 7.36
N ALA A 94 6.78 -6.06 6.46
CA ALA A 94 7.16 -4.66 6.67
C ALA A 94 6.41 -4.01 7.85
N LEU A 95 5.09 -4.20 7.94
CA LEU A 95 4.28 -3.63 9.02
C LEU A 95 4.54 -4.31 10.37
N GLU A 96 4.64 -5.64 10.40
CA GLU A 96 4.93 -6.38 11.63
C GLU A 96 6.33 -6.04 12.15
N THR A 97 7.32 -5.92 11.26
CA THR A 97 8.69 -5.55 11.64
C THR A 97 8.76 -4.13 12.21
N MET A 98 8.00 -3.18 11.65
CA MET A 98 8.06 -1.79 12.09
C MET A 98 7.22 -1.51 13.34
N THR A 99 6.07 -2.17 13.47
CA THR A 99 5.11 -1.88 14.55
C THR A 99 5.13 -2.90 15.68
N GLY A 100 5.64 -4.11 15.44
CA GLY A 100 5.58 -5.24 16.37
C GLY A 100 4.17 -5.81 16.58
N ILE A 101 3.21 -5.43 15.74
CA ILE A 101 1.80 -5.81 15.85
C ILE A 101 1.41 -6.71 14.68
N GLU A 102 0.62 -7.74 14.96
CA GLU A 102 0.15 -8.70 13.96
C GLU A 102 -0.73 -8.06 12.88
N VAL A 103 -0.45 -8.40 11.62
CA VAL A 103 -1.29 -8.08 10.48
C VAL A 103 -2.10 -9.32 10.11
N LYS A 104 -3.43 -9.22 10.23
CA LYS A 104 -4.32 -10.36 10.02
C LYS A 104 -4.60 -10.59 8.53
N ASP A 105 -5.10 -9.55 7.87
CA ASP A 105 -5.56 -9.63 6.48
C ASP A 105 -4.98 -8.45 5.68
N VAL A 106 -4.49 -8.77 4.47
CA VAL A 106 -4.03 -7.81 3.47
C VAL A 106 -4.83 -8.07 2.19
N ASP A 107 -5.80 -7.22 1.93
CA ASP A 107 -6.68 -7.31 0.78
C ASP A 107 -6.06 -6.60 -0.42
N ILE A 108 -5.87 -7.34 -1.52
CA ILE A 108 -5.28 -6.82 -2.75
C ILE A 108 -6.36 -6.67 -3.83
N PHE A 109 -6.60 -5.44 -4.25
CA PHE A 109 -7.51 -5.10 -5.33
C PHE A 109 -6.70 -4.79 -6.58
N VAL A 110 -6.87 -5.60 -7.62
CA VAL A 110 -6.22 -5.35 -8.91
C VAL A 110 -7.15 -4.55 -9.80
N ASP A 111 -6.92 -3.25 -9.89
CA ASP A 111 -7.83 -2.36 -10.61
C ASP A 111 -7.52 -2.27 -12.11
N ASN A 112 -6.24 -2.38 -12.49
CA ASN A 112 -5.84 -2.34 -13.90
C ASN A 112 -4.66 -3.28 -14.21
N ILE A 113 -4.57 -3.66 -15.48
CA ILE A 113 -3.41 -4.33 -16.07
C ILE A 113 -2.72 -3.35 -17.03
N VAL A 114 -1.45 -3.07 -16.79
CA VAL A 114 -0.61 -2.18 -17.60
C VAL A 114 0.13 -2.99 -18.65
N PHE A 115 -0.02 -2.58 -19.91
CA PHE A 115 0.71 -3.16 -21.03
C PHE A 115 1.88 -2.23 -21.35
N SER A 116 3.08 -2.58 -20.90
CA SER A 116 4.31 -1.94 -21.35
C SER A 116 4.56 -2.34 -22.80
N GLN A 117 4.38 -1.41 -23.75
CA GLN A 117 4.82 -1.56 -25.14
C GLN A 117 6.34 -1.44 -25.26
#